data_AF-A0A2R6NEE5-F1
#
_entry.id   AF-A0A2R6NEE5-F1
#
_cell.length_a   1.000
_cell.length_b   1.000
_cell.length_c   1.000
_cell.angle_alpha   90.00
_cell.angle_beta   90.00
_cell.angle_gamma   90.00
#
_symmetry.space_group_name_H-M   'P 1'
#
loop_
_entity.id
_entity.type
_entity.pdbx_description
1 polymer ?
#
loop_
_entity_poly.entity_id
_entity_poly.type
_entity_poly.pdbx_seq_one_letter_code
_entity_poly.pdbx_strand_id
1 'polypeptide(L)'
;MSTEEEEINPYELLGVGLESTEAEIKRAYHKRSLKVHPDKFHELNQAYELLLDPLRRIVVDAKVRAKEARKAQFAKFDAKRKNMVDVLEESERASKKSRVEKGAKQKEMWRENERIMEEGRILREEREKELKKREQEMEIAERKAQEKDNDELEPPSLGALDTTVRLKYPLSSQPTLTTAESLSALLAPFGLVESFNIVLSLKPAPPKKAKRGIALVPFKQVGDAFAAVCASKRAERAMRDVEVSWAQGKEPELIAWLKKMGKLGGTTVESSGNASKTPSNASVLSQPPASSAPPTSAFSSFPSVLPGGSEIPSANPSTGITGLDYESLTLMRLRQAERARLEREILEREAQES
;
A
#
# COMPACT_ATOMS: atom_id res chain seq x y z
N MET A 1 -61.94 41.13 -47.72
CA MET A 1 -62.11 41.65 -49.09
C MET A 1 -60.77 42.18 -49.55
N SER A 2 -60.18 41.50 -50.51
CA SER A 2 -59.12 41.94 -51.44
C SER A 2 -58.78 40.70 -52.24
N THR A 3 -59.49 40.47 -53.34
CA THR A 3 -58.98 39.63 -54.41
C THR A 3 -57.88 40.43 -55.09
N GLU A 4 -56.70 40.43 -54.46
CA GLU A 4 -55.45 40.57 -55.20
C GLU A 4 -55.39 39.36 -56.11
N GLU A 5 -56.01 39.49 -57.29
CA GLU A 5 -55.74 38.63 -58.44
C GLU A 5 -54.22 38.49 -58.52
N GLU A 6 -53.72 37.27 -58.70
CA GLU A 6 -52.29 37.06 -58.85
C GLU A 6 -51.86 37.84 -60.09
N GLU A 7 -51.27 39.02 -59.89
CA GLU A 7 -51.00 39.99 -60.96
C GLU A 7 -49.88 39.42 -61.84
N ILE A 8 -50.28 38.55 -62.77
CA ILE A 8 -49.40 37.74 -63.62
C ILE A 8 -48.48 38.71 -64.33
N ASN A 9 -47.18 38.48 -64.15
CA ASN A 9 -46.16 39.31 -64.74
C ASN A 9 -46.39 39.38 -66.27
N PRO A 10 -46.68 40.55 -66.87
CA PRO A 10 -47.06 40.63 -68.28
C PRO A 10 -45.91 40.17 -69.21
N TYR A 11 -44.67 40.25 -68.73
CA TYR A 11 -43.51 39.67 -69.39
C TYR A 11 -43.58 38.13 -69.47
N GLU A 12 -44.05 37.44 -68.42
CA GLU A 12 -44.25 35.98 -68.40
C GLU A 12 -45.48 35.57 -69.24
N LEU A 13 -46.54 36.37 -69.21
CA LEU A 13 -47.77 36.15 -69.99
C LEU A 13 -47.53 36.28 -71.50
N LEU A 14 -46.64 37.17 -71.93
CA LEU A 14 -46.16 37.22 -73.32
C LEU A 14 -45.02 36.22 -73.59
N GLY A 15 -44.17 35.94 -72.60
CA GLY A 15 -43.00 35.06 -72.72
C GLY A 15 -41.77 35.77 -73.27
N VAL A 16 -41.50 36.96 -72.73
CA VAL A 16 -40.38 37.85 -73.08
C VAL A 16 -39.60 38.22 -71.80
N GLY A 17 -38.35 38.66 -71.95
CA GLY A 17 -37.55 39.13 -70.81
C GLY A 17 -37.90 40.55 -70.41
N LEU A 18 -37.55 40.94 -69.18
CA LEU A 18 -37.66 42.34 -68.71
C LEU A 18 -36.96 43.33 -69.66
N GLU A 19 -35.82 42.92 -70.21
CA GLU A 19 -34.98 43.74 -71.11
C GLU A 19 -35.41 43.67 -72.59
N SER A 20 -36.47 42.93 -72.95
CA SER A 20 -36.88 42.76 -74.35
C SER A 20 -37.29 44.07 -75.02
N THR A 21 -36.90 44.24 -76.28
CA THR A 21 -37.24 45.42 -77.07
C THR A 21 -38.72 45.45 -77.46
N GLU A 22 -39.26 46.62 -77.79
CA GLU A 22 -40.63 46.74 -78.31
C GLU A 22 -40.88 45.85 -79.54
N ALA A 23 -39.87 45.68 -80.40
CA ALA A 23 -39.97 44.84 -81.59
C ALA A 23 -40.11 43.35 -81.22
N GLU A 24 -39.45 42.88 -80.16
CA GLU A 24 -39.66 41.54 -79.60
C GLU A 24 -41.03 41.42 -78.95
N ILE A 25 -41.48 42.40 -78.16
CA ILE A 25 -42.79 42.42 -77.51
C ILE A 25 -43.91 42.31 -78.57
N LYS A 26 -43.84 43.11 -79.65
CA LYS A 26 -44.78 43.08 -80.78
C LYS A 26 -44.76 41.72 -81.52
N ARG A 27 -43.58 41.13 -81.74
CA ARG A 27 -43.43 39.79 -82.35
C ARG A 27 -43.95 38.66 -81.44
N ALA A 28 -43.68 38.74 -80.13
CA ALA A 28 -44.13 37.76 -79.15
C ALA A 28 -45.64 37.78 -78.98
N TYR A 29 -46.23 38.97 -78.88
CA TYR A 29 -47.68 39.19 -78.90
C TYR A 29 -48.32 38.49 -80.10
N HIS A 30 -47.91 38.83 -81.33
CA HIS A 30 -48.46 38.22 -82.55
C HIS A 30 -48.22 36.70 -82.64
N LYS A 31 -47.11 36.18 -82.11
CA LYS A 31 -46.79 34.74 -82.10
C LYS A 31 -47.60 33.94 -81.08
N ARG A 32 -48.09 34.59 -80.01
CA ARG A 32 -48.79 33.96 -78.88
C ARG A 32 -50.30 34.19 -78.93
N SER A 33 -50.77 35.33 -79.43
CA SER A 33 -52.19 35.60 -79.68
C SER A 33 -52.82 34.58 -80.62
N LEU A 34 -52.11 34.18 -81.69
CA LEU A 34 -52.47 33.09 -82.62
C LEU A 34 -52.60 31.69 -81.97
N LYS A 35 -52.31 31.52 -80.68
CA LYS A 35 -52.30 30.24 -79.97
C LYS A 35 -53.19 30.20 -78.73
N VAL A 36 -53.83 31.31 -78.37
CA VAL A 36 -54.52 31.49 -77.10
C VAL A 36 -56.03 31.60 -77.33
N HIS A 37 -56.81 30.92 -76.49
CA HIS A 37 -58.28 30.93 -76.54
C HIS A 37 -58.82 32.36 -76.33
N PRO A 38 -59.90 32.80 -77.01
CA PRO A 38 -60.45 34.16 -76.91
C PRO A 38 -60.64 34.71 -75.49
N ASP A 39 -60.99 33.87 -74.51
CA ASP A 39 -61.13 34.33 -73.12
C ASP A 39 -59.79 34.82 -72.54
N LYS A 40 -58.71 34.04 -72.76
CA LYS A 40 -57.34 34.37 -72.31
C LYS A 40 -56.61 35.32 -73.26
N PHE A 41 -57.17 35.59 -74.43
CA PHE A 41 -56.68 36.62 -75.34
C PHE A 41 -56.85 38.01 -74.71
N HIS A 42 -57.89 38.25 -73.91
CA HIS A 42 -58.08 39.52 -73.20
C HIS A 42 -56.93 39.83 -72.24
N GLU A 43 -56.57 38.89 -71.37
CA GLU A 43 -55.42 39.00 -70.45
C GLU A 43 -54.12 39.31 -71.22
N LEU A 44 -53.91 38.60 -72.34
CA LEU A 44 -52.72 38.71 -73.18
C LEU A 44 -52.64 40.06 -73.91
N ASN A 45 -53.78 40.59 -74.40
CA ASN A 45 -53.85 41.91 -75.01
C ASN A 45 -53.65 43.04 -73.97
N GLN A 46 -54.23 42.91 -72.77
CA GLN A 46 -53.99 43.85 -71.67
C GLN A 46 -52.50 43.89 -71.29
N ALA A 47 -51.84 42.74 -71.15
CA ALA A 47 -50.40 42.66 -70.90
C ALA A 47 -49.55 43.30 -72.01
N TYR A 48 -49.97 43.17 -73.28
CA TYR A 48 -49.33 43.83 -74.42
C TYR A 48 -49.51 45.36 -74.38
N GLU A 49 -50.70 45.87 -74.10
CA GLU A 49 -50.96 47.31 -73.95
C GLU A 49 -50.19 47.93 -72.77
N LEU A 50 -50.09 47.22 -71.64
CA LEU A 50 -49.30 47.64 -70.47
C LEU A 50 -47.79 47.73 -70.75
N LEU A 51 -47.27 46.93 -71.68
CA LEU A 51 -45.84 46.89 -72.04
C LEU A 51 -45.48 47.73 -73.26
N LEU A 52 -46.48 48.18 -74.03
CA LEU A 52 -46.31 49.09 -75.17
C LEU A 52 -46.25 50.57 -74.74
N ASP A 53 -46.94 50.94 -73.67
CA ASP A 53 -46.86 52.27 -73.06
C ASP A 53 -45.61 52.36 -72.14
N PRO A 54 -44.62 53.25 -72.43
CA PRO A 54 -43.39 53.32 -71.65
C PRO A 54 -43.61 53.76 -70.19
N LEU A 55 -44.65 54.56 -69.91
CA LEU A 55 -44.93 54.99 -68.53
C LEU A 55 -45.50 53.83 -67.70
N ARG A 56 -46.38 53.02 -68.29
CA ARG A 56 -46.91 51.80 -67.66
C ARG A 56 -45.81 50.75 -67.48
N ARG A 57 -44.97 50.55 -68.51
CA ARG A 57 -43.83 49.63 -68.46
C ARG A 57 -42.88 49.94 -67.30
N ILE A 58 -42.56 51.22 -67.04
CA ILE A 58 -41.71 51.62 -65.90
C ILE A 58 -42.32 51.19 -64.55
N VAL A 59 -43.63 51.29 -64.38
CA VAL A 59 -44.32 50.86 -63.14
C VAL A 59 -44.29 49.33 -62.99
N VAL A 60 -44.49 48.59 -64.08
CA VAL A 60 -44.36 47.12 -64.10
C VAL A 60 -42.93 46.69 -63.76
N ASP A 61 -41.93 47.31 -64.38
CA ASP A 61 -40.51 47.06 -64.11
C ASP A 61 -40.16 47.30 -62.64
N ALA A 62 -40.64 48.40 -62.06
CA ALA A 62 -40.46 48.69 -60.64
C ALA A 62 -41.12 47.62 -59.75
N LYS A 63 -42.34 47.17 -60.07
CA LYS A 63 -43.02 46.07 -59.37
C LYS A 63 -42.21 44.76 -59.43
N VAL A 64 -41.76 44.35 -60.62
CA VAL A 64 -41.05 43.06 -60.78
C VAL A 64 -39.68 43.11 -60.09
N ARG A 65 -38.87 44.15 -60.33
CA ARG A 65 -37.56 44.32 -59.67
C ARG A 65 -37.69 44.38 -58.14
N ALA A 66 -38.78 44.95 -57.61
CA ALA A 66 -39.07 44.94 -56.17
C ALA A 66 -39.47 43.54 -55.65
N LYS A 67 -40.28 42.76 -56.40
CA LYS A 67 -40.59 41.35 -56.08
C LYS A 67 -39.30 40.50 -56.07
N GLU A 68 -38.44 40.66 -57.07
CA GLU A 68 -37.14 39.97 -57.19
C GLU A 68 -36.16 40.35 -56.08
N ALA A 69 -36.00 41.66 -55.81
CA ALA A 69 -35.12 42.14 -54.74
C ALA A 69 -35.54 41.62 -53.36
N ARG A 70 -36.86 41.58 -53.07
CA ARG A 70 -37.40 40.95 -51.86
C ARG A 70 -37.08 39.45 -51.82
N LYS A 71 -37.34 38.71 -52.90
CA LYS A 71 -37.03 37.26 -53.01
C LYS A 71 -35.54 36.98 -52.78
N ALA A 72 -34.66 37.80 -53.35
CA ALA A 72 -33.21 37.69 -53.18
C ALA A 72 -32.74 38.06 -51.76
N GLN A 73 -33.41 39.01 -51.08
CA GLN A 73 -33.15 39.31 -49.67
C GLN A 73 -33.60 38.17 -48.76
N PHE A 74 -34.82 37.65 -48.93
CA PHE A 74 -35.30 36.48 -48.17
C PHE A 74 -34.38 35.28 -48.35
N ALA A 75 -34.00 34.92 -49.58
CA ALA A 75 -33.06 33.83 -49.83
C ALA A 75 -31.70 34.01 -49.11
N LYS A 76 -31.18 35.25 -49.02
CA LYS A 76 -29.96 35.57 -48.25
C LYS A 76 -30.19 35.43 -46.73
N PHE A 77 -31.34 35.86 -46.22
CA PHE A 77 -31.66 35.73 -44.80
C PHE A 77 -31.93 34.27 -44.38
N ASP A 78 -32.57 33.48 -45.24
CA ASP A 78 -32.85 32.06 -44.98
C ASP A 78 -31.57 31.22 -45.10
N ALA A 79 -30.69 31.50 -46.07
CA ALA A 79 -29.35 30.93 -46.12
C ALA A 79 -28.53 31.30 -44.87
N LYS A 80 -28.57 32.56 -44.42
CA LYS A 80 -27.93 32.97 -43.16
C LYS A 80 -28.53 32.25 -41.95
N ARG A 81 -29.87 32.11 -41.87
CA ARG A 81 -30.55 31.38 -40.78
C ARG A 81 -30.09 29.92 -40.75
N LYS A 82 -30.08 29.25 -41.90
CA LYS A 82 -29.59 27.87 -42.01
C LYS A 82 -28.14 27.76 -41.54
N ASN A 83 -27.23 28.58 -42.08
CA ASN A 83 -25.81 28.52 -41.69
C ASN A 83 -25.60 28.76 -40.18
N MET A 84 -26.40 29.63 -39.53
CA MET A 84 -26.34 29.81 -38.08
C MET A 84 -26.87 28.60 -37.31
N VAL A 85 -27.93 27.94 -37.79
CA VAL A 85 -28.45 26.70 -37.18
C VAL A 85 -27.44 25.56 -37.34
N ASP A 86 -26.92 25.33 -38.54
CA ASP A 86 -25.96 24.27 -38.83
C ASP A 86 -24.71 24.40 -37.94
N VAL A 87 -24.14 25.61 -37.82
CA VAL A 87 -22.98 25.89 -36.95
C VAL A 87 -23.29 25.70 -35.46
N LEU A 88 -24.50 26.05 -35.00
CA LEU A 88 -24.92 25.81 -33.62
C LEU A 88 -25.07 24.30 -33.34
N GLU A 89 -25.74 23.56 -34.22
CA GLU A 89 -25.87 22.10 -34.08
C GLU A 89 -24.51 21.38 -34.11
N GLU A 90 -23.58 21.81 -34.97
CA GLU A 90 -22.21 21.26 -35.01
C GLU A 90 -21.45 21.55 -33.72
N SER A 91 -21.55 22.76 -33.17
CA SER A 91 -20.94 23.14 -31.90
C SER A 91 -21.53 22.34 -30.72
N GLU A 92 -22.85 22.18 -30.66
CA GLU A 92 -23.52 21.34 -29.65
C GLU A 92 -23.13 19.86 -29.79
N ARG A 93 -23.07 19.33 -31.02
CA ARG A 93 -22.60 17.96 -31.29
C ARG A 93 -21.15 17.78 -30.87
N ALA A 94 -20.27 18.73 -31.14
CA ALA A 94 -18.86 18.69 -30.74
C ALA A 94 -18.70 18.76 -29.21
N SER A 95 -19.41 19.68 -28.54
CA SER A 95 -19.43 19.80 -27.08
C SER A 95 -19.96 18.51 -26.41
N LYS A 96 -21.06 17.95 -26.93
CA LYS A 96 -21.64 16.68 -26.46
C LYS A 96 -20.68 15.50 -26.66
N LYS A 97 -20.03 15.39 -27.82
CA LYS A 97 -18.97 14.39 -28.09
C LYS A 97 -17.83 14.53 -27.10
N SER A 98 -17.27 15.74 -26.94
CA SER A 98 -16.18 16.04 -25.99
C SER A 98 -16.53 15.65 -24.55
N ARG A 99 -17.76 15.93 -24.10
CA ARG A 99 -18.24 15.54 -22.75
C ARG A 99 -18.37 14.03 -22.59
N VAL A 100 -18.90 13.32 -23.59
CA VAL A 100 -19.02 11.85 -23.57
C VAL A 100 -17.64 11.19 -23.61
N GLU A 101 -16.74 11.67 -24.46
CA GLU A 101 -15.37 11.14 -24.60
C GLU A 101 -14.55 11.34 -23.32
N LYS A 102 -14.62 12.52 -22.69
CA LYS A 102 -13.99 12.76 -21.38
C LYS A 102 -14.53 11.83 -20.29
N GLY A 103 -15.84 11.60 -20.27
CA GLY A 103 -16.48 10.65 -19.34
C GLY A 103 -16.09 9.19 -19.62
N ALA A 104 -15.93 8.80 -20.88
CA ALA A 104 -15.45 7.48 -21.26
C ALA A 104 -13.99 7.27 -20.83
N LYS A 105 -13.10 8.23 -21.12
CA LYS A 105 -11.69 8.23 -20.70
C LYS A 105 -11.55 8.19 -19.18
N GLN A 106 -12.37 8.93 -18.42
CA GLN A 106 -12.37 8.83 -16.95
C GLN A 106 -12.77 7.43 -16.46
N LYS A 107 -13.78 6.79 -17.06
CA LYS A 107 -14.16 5.41 -16.71
C LYS A 107 -13.10 4.38 -17.11
N GLU A 108 -12.34 4.65 -18.17
CA GLU A 108 -11.22 3.81 -18.60
C GLU A 108 -10.05 3.89 -17.63
N MET A 109 -9.58 5.12 -17.32
CA MET A 109 -8.55 5.34 -16.31
C MET A 109 -8.96 4.82 -14.92
N TRP A 110 -10.25 4.89 -14.57
CA TRP A 110 -10.74 4.34 -13.30
C TRP A 110 -10.66 2.80 -13.25
N ARG A 111 -11.09 2.10 -14.32
CA ARG A 111 -10.94 0.63 -14.41
C ARG A 111 -9.48 0.18 -14.40
N GLU A 112 -8.59 0.93 -15.05
CA GLU A 112 -7.18 0.59 -15.08
C GLU A 112 -6.50 0.85 -13.73
N ASN A 113 -6.86 1.93 -13.05
CA ASN A 113 -6.44 2.18 -11.68
C ASN A 113 -7.01 1.14 -10.70
N GLU A 114 -8.24 0.65 -10.91
CA GLU A 114 -8.85 -0.43 -10.12
C GLU A 114 -8.04 -1.74 -10.28
N ARG A 115 -7.63 -2.11 -11.50
CA ARG A 115 -6.73 -3.24 -11.76
C ARG A 115 -5.38 -3.08 -11.05
N ILE A 116 -4.71 -1.95 -11.26
CA ILE A 116 -3.39 -1.67 -10.67
C ILE A 116 -3.44 -1.68 -9.13
N MET A 117 -4.54 -1.19 -8.53
CA MET A 117 -4.76 -1.22 -7.09
C MET A 117 -5.00 -2.64 -6.56
N GLU A 118 -5.63 -3.52 -7.34
CA GLU A 118 -5.90 -4.90 -6.94
C GLU A 118 -4.69 -5.81 -7.18
N GLU A 119 -3.97 -5.67 -8.29
CA GLU A 119 -2.65 -6.30 -8.50
C GLU A 119 -1.66 -5.85 -7.40
N GLY A 120 -1.66 -4.54 -7.09
CA GLY A 120 -0.91 -3.95 -5.97
C GLY A 120 -1.44 -4.31 -4.59
N ARG A 121 -2.61 -4.94 -4.45
CA ARG A 121 -3.07 -5.60 -3.21
C ARG A 121 -2.53 -7.02 -3.15
N ILE A 122 -2.79 -7.83 -4.18
CA ILE A 122 -2.38 -9.23 -4.29
C ILE A 122 -0.87 -9.37 -4.06
N LEU A 123 -0.05 -8.53 -4.69
CA LEU A 123 1.41 -8.56 -4.53
C LEU A 123 1.89 -8.24 -3.09
N ARG A 124 1.11 -7.48 -2.31
CA ARG A 124 1.42 -7.22 -0.89
C ARG A 124 0.96 -8.39 -0.01
N GLU A 125 -0.24 -8.92 -0.23
CA GLU A 125 -0.76 -10.08 0.50
C GLU A 125 0.10 -11.33 0.27
N GLU A 126 0.59 -11.55 -0.96
CA GLU A 126 1.52 -12.63 -1.29
C GLU A 126 2.87 -12.45 -0.59
N ARG A 127 3.45 -11.24 -0.61
CA ARG A 127 4.71 -10.93 0.09
C ARG A 127 4.59 -11.07 1.61
N GLU A 128 3.50 -10.60 2.21
CA GLU A 128 3.24 -10.76 3.64
C GLU A 128 3.11 -12.24 4.00
N LYS A 129 2.39 -13.02 3.17
CA LYS A 129 2.20 -14.46 3.35
C LYS A 129 3.50 -15.26 3.19
N GLU A 130 4.36 -14.90 2.25
CA GLU A 130 5.69 -15.49 2.11
C GLU A 130 6.59 -15.18 3.31
N LEU A 131 6.65 -13.91 3.72
CA LEU A 131 7.44 -13.48 4.88
C LEU A 131 6.96 -14.18 6.15
N LYS A 132 5.65 -14.22 6.40
CA LYS A 132 5.04 -14.92 7.54
C LYS A 132 5.27 -16.43 7.50
N LYS A 133 5.26 -17.06 6.32
CA LYS A 133 5.63 -18.48 6.17
C LYS A 133 7.10 -18.71 6.50
N ARG A 134 7.99 -17.80 6.10
CA ARG A 134 9.42 -17.84 6.42
C ARG A 134 9.67 -17.64 7.93
N GLU A 135 8.95 -16.72 8.57
CA GLU A 135 8.97 -16.54 10.03
C GLU A 135 8.52 -17.81 10.75
N GLN A 136 7.40 -18.43 10.34
CA GLN A 136 6.93 -19.69 10.90
C GLN A 136 7.92 -20.85 10.68
N GLU A 137 8.59 -20.92 9.52
CA GLU A 137 9.64 -21.91 9.26
C GLU A 137 10.87 -21.69 10.17
N MET A 138 11.23 -20.44 10.45
CA MET A 138 12.29 -20.11 11.41
C MET A 138 11.88 -20.38 12.87
N GLU A 139 10.65 -20.04 13.28
CA GLU A 139 10.11 -20.33 14.62
C GLU A 139 10.07 -21.84 14.88
N ILE A 140 9.62 -22.63 13.89
CA ILE A 140 9.61 -24.10 13.97
C ILE A 140 11.04 -24.67 14.00
N ALA A 141 11.99 -24.05 13.29
CA ALA A 141 13.39 -24.46 13.31
C ALA A 141 14.07 -24.11 14.65
N GLU A 142 13.83 -22.91 15.20
CA GLU A 142 14.33 -22.48 16.51
C GLU A 142 13.74 -23.35 17.62
N ARG A 143 12.42 -23.59 17.62
CA ARG A 143 11.78 -24.46 18.60
C ARG A 143 12.37 -25.88 18.56
N LYS A 144 12.67 -26.42 17.37
CA LYS A 144 13.36 -27.72 17.21
C LYS A 144 14.85 -27.68 17.56
N ALA A 145 15.49 -26.51 17.59
CA ALA A 145 16.83 -26.35 18.12
C ALA A 145 16.79 -26.34 19.65
N GLN A 146 15.93 -25.50 20.25
CA GLN A 146 15.70 -25.45 21.70
C GLN A 146 15.24 -26.81 22.27
N GLU A 147 14.41 -27.57 21.55
CA GLU A 147 13.99 -28.92 21.92
C GLU A 147 15.19 -29.89 21.97
N LYS A 148 16.06 -29.88 20.95
CA LYS A 148 17.31 -30.68 20.94
C LYS A 148 18.32 -30.25 22.00
N ASP A 149 18.49 -28.95 22.20
CA ASP A 149 19.39 -28.40 23.22
C ASP A 149 18.90 -28.80 24.62
N ASN A 150 17.57 -28.84 24.82
CA ASN A 150 16.95 -29.30 26.05
C ASN A 150 17.05 -30.83 26.24
N ASP A 151 16.91 -31.62 25.17
CA ASP A 151 17.15 -33.07 25.19
C ASP A 151 18.64 -33.39 25.51
N GLU A 152 19.60 -32.62 24.98
CA GLU A 152 21.02 -32.74 25.33
C GLU A 152 21.31 -32.29 26.79
N LEU A 153 20.48 -31.40 27.32
CA LEU A 153 20.44 -30.98 28.73
C LEU A 153 19.64 -31.93 29.64
N GLU A 154 19.03 -33.01 29.14
CA GLU A 154 18.39 -34.01 30.00
C GLU A 154 19.44 -35.00 30.57
N PRO A 155 19.44 -35.28 31.89
CA PRO A 155 20.37 -36.26 32.47
C PRO A 155 20.04 -37.69 32.01
N PRO A 156 21.01 -38.46 31.47
CA PRO A 156 20.77 -39.84 31.04
C PRO A 156 20.38 -40.73 32.23
N SER A 157 19.45 -41.65 31.98
CA SER A 157 18.86 -42.49 33.02
C SER A 157 19.85 -43.48 33.64
N LEU A 158 19.68 -43.76 34.94
CA LEU A 158 20.66 -44.52 35.71
C LEU A 158 20.52 -46.03 35.51
N GLY A 159 21.64 -46.68 35.19
CA GLY A 159 21.75 -48.13 35.19
C GLY A 159 21.67 -48.72 36.59
N ALA A 160 21.13 -49.93 36.72
CA ALA A 160 20.88 -50.61 38.00
C ALA A 160 22.13 -50.92 38.85
N LEU A 161 23.33 -50.64 38.34
CA LEU A 161 24.61 -50.80 39.04
C LEU A 161 25.40 -49.49 39.15
N ASP A 162 24.82 -48.34 38.76
CA ASP A 162 25.57 -47.09 38.62
C ASP A 162 25.85 -46.38 39.95
N THR A 163 25.12 -46.75 41.01
CA THR A 163 25.48 -46.43 42.40
C THR A 163 26.43 -47.43 43.04
N THR A 164 26.82 -48.52 42.34
CA THR A 164 27.59 -49.62 42.93
C THR A 164 29.09 -49.49 42.72
N VAL A 165 29.80 -49.55 43.84
CA VAL A 165 31.24 -49.37 43.93
C VAL A 165 31.90 -50.67 44.39
N ARG A 166 33.04 -50.98 43.78
CA ARG A 166 33.86 -52.15 44.03
C ARG A 166 35.13 -51.75 44.78
N LEU A 167 35.14 -52.07 46.07
CA LEU A 167 36.32 -51.96 46.93
C LEU A 167 37.24 -53.17 46.72
N LYS A 168 38.55 -52.94 46.73
CA LYS A 168 39.58 -53.98 46.81
C LYS A 168 40.65 -53.53 47.81
N TYR A 169 40.95 -54.35 48.81
CA TYR A 169 41.91 -54.00 49.87
C TYR A 169 42.72 -55.22 50.30
N PRO A 170 44.02 -55.06 50.63
CA PRO A 170 44.83 -56.11 51.21
C PRO A 170 44.43 -56.35 52.67
N LEU A 171 44.10 -57.60 53.00
CA LEU A 171 43.70 -58.00 54.36
C LEU A 171 44.85 -57.84 55.37
N SER A 172 46.08 -57.70 54.89
CA SER A 172 47.27 -57.41 55.70
C SER A 172 47.37 -55.96 56.17
N SER A 173 46.74 -55.01 55.48
CA SER A 173 46.77 -53.59 55.88
C SER A 173 45.55 -53.18 56.68
N GLN A 174 44.39 -53.78 56.38
CA GLN A 174 43.11 -53.46 57.04
C GLN A 174 42.39 -54.76 57.47
N PRO A 175 42.83 -55.42 58.56
CA PRO A 175 42.20 -56.64 59.07
C PRO A 175 40.82 -56.40 59.69
N THR A 176 40.52 -55.16 60.09
CA THR A 176 39.23 -54.74 60.62
C THR A 176 38.11 -54.75 59.58
N LEU A 177 38.42 -54.65 58.29
CA LEU A 177 37.45 -54.67 57.18
C LEU A 177 36.96 -56.09 56.84
N THR A 178 36.54 -56.84 57.84
CA THR A 178 36.07 -58.24 57.69
C THR A 178 34.54 -58.35 57.81
N THR A 179 33.85 -57.30 58.28
CA THR A 179 32.39 -57.27 58.50
C THR A 179 31.72 -56.20 57.63
N ALA A 180 30.48 -56.43 57.17
CA ALA A 180 29.73 -55.42 56.40
C ALA A 180 29.62 -54.06 57.12
N GLU A 181 29.36 -54.08 58.43
CA GLU A 181 29.29 -52.89 59.31
C GLU A 181 30.60 -52.08 59.32
N SER A 182 31.76 -52.75 59.27
CA SER A 182 33.05 -52.07 59.21
C SER A 182 33.29 -51.36 57.86
N LEU A 183 32.68 -51.87 56.79
CA LEU A 183 32.75 -51.30 55.45
C LEU A 183 31.77 -50.11 55.29
N SER A 184 30.56 -50.19 55.86
CA SER A 184 29.66 -49.04 55.90
C SER A 184 30.17 -47.94 56.84
N ALA A 185 30.80 -48.28 57.98
CA ALA A 185 31.46 -47.30 58.85
C ALA A 185 32.63 -46.57 58.15
N LEU A 186 33.43 -47.26 57.34
CA LEU A 186 34.50 -46.66 56.54
C LEU A 186 33.95 -45.74 55.43
N LEU A 187 32.78 -46.06 54.87
CA LEU A 187 32.18 -45.31 53.75
C LEU A 187 31.17 -44.23 54.17
N ALA A 188 30.72 -44.22 55.43
CA ALA A 188 29.84 -43.19 55.99
C ALA A 188 30.31 -41.73 55.78
N PRO A 189 31.63 -41.40 55.74
CA PRO A 189 32.10 -40.05 55.40
C PRO A 189 31.91 -39.64 53.92
N PHE A 190 31.51 -40.58 53.05
CA PHE A 190 31.23 -40.35 51.63
C PHE A 190 29.74 -40.42 51.31
N GLY A 191 28.94 -41.17 52.08
CA GLY A 191 27.51 -41.28 51.86
C GLY A 191 26.80 -42.34 52.69
N LEU A 192 25.49 -42.44 52.51
CA LEU A 192 24.66 -43.43 53.20
C LEU A 192 24.80 -44.79 52.51
N VAL A 193 25.52 -45.71 53.17
CA VAL A 193 25.69 -47.10 52.76
C VAL A 193 24.86 -48.02 53.66
N GLU A 194 23.98 -48.82 53.07
CA GLU A 194 23.18 -49.80 53.80
C GLU A 194 23.93 -51.14 53.93
N SER A 195 24.30 -51.49 55.17
CA SER A 195 25.11 -52.67 55.48
C SER A 195 24.56 -53.99 54.91
N PHE A 196 23.23 -54.12 54.76
CA PHE A 196 22.59 -55.34 54.25
C PHE A 196 22.80 -55.57 52.75
N ASN A 197 23.13 -54.53 51.98
CA ASN A 197 23.38 -54.63 50.54
C ASN A 197 24.88 -54.82 50.19
N ILE A 198 25.76 -54.92 51.19
CA ILE A 198 27.21 -55.08 50.98
C ILE A 198 27.54 -56.56 50.67
N VAL A 199 27.91 -56.84 49.42
CA VAL A 199 28.34 -58.19 49.00
C VAL A 199 29.86 -58.31 49.17
N LEU A 200 30.29 -58.87 50.30
CA LEU A 200 31.70 -59.11 50.63
C LEU A 200 32.18 -60.48 50.12
N SER A 201 33.32 -60.50 49.40
CA SER A 201 33.99 -61.70 48.90
C SER A 201 35.45 -61.74 49.35
N LEU A 202 35.72 -62.43 50.45
CA LEU A 202 37.05 -62.69 51.01
C LEU A 202 37.73 -63.86 50.27
N LYS A 203 38.09 -63.66 48.99
CA LYS A 203 38.68 -64.75 48.19
C LYS A 203 40.06 -65.15 48.72
N PRO A 204 40.31 -66.46 48.97
CA PRO A 204 41.66 -66.93 49.25
C PRO A 204 42.56 -66.63 48.05
N ALA A 205 43.77 -66.15 48.31
CA ALA A 205 44.67 -65.75 47.24
C ALA A 205 45.30 -66.97 46.55
N PRO A 206 45.53 -66.92 45.22
CA PRO A 206 46.41 -67.87 44.56
C PRO A 206 47.83 -67.76 45.14
N PRO A 207 48.66 -68.83 45.11
CA PRO A 207 49.83 -69.03 45.97
C PRO A 207 51.04 -68.07 45.76
N LYS A 208 50.86 -66.95 45.06
CA LYS A 208 51.88 -65.92 44.81
C LYS A 208 51.36 -64.47 45.00
N LYS A 209 50.21 -64.26 45.65
CA LYS A 209 49.64 -62.92 45.92
C LYS A 209 49.06 -62.83 47.35
N ALA A 210 48.99 -61.61 47.90
CA ALA A 210 48.41 -61.37 49.22
C ALA A 210 46.89 -61.62 49.27
N LYS A 211 46.38 -62.02 50.43
CA LYS A 211 44.93 -62.11 50.72
C LYS A 211 44.29 -60.73 50.53
N ARG A 212 43.19 -60.65 49.75
CA ARG A 212 42.49 -59.39 49.46
C ARG A 212 40.98 -59.57 49.65
N GLY A 213 40.37 -58.63 50.36
CA GLY A 213 38.92 -58.46 50.35
C GLY A 213 38.49 -57.79 49.04
N ILE A 214 37.36 -58.23 48.49
CA ILE A 214 36.64 -57.55 47.42
C ILE A 214 35.21 -57.36 47.91
N ALA A 215 34.75 -56.12 48.02
CA ALA A 215 33.36 -55.82 48.38
C ALA A 215 32.67 -55.08 47.23
N LEU A 216 31.41 -55.41 46.97
CA LEU A 216 30.51 -54.58 46.17
C LEU A 216 29.57 -53.84 47.13
N VAL A 217 29.48 -52.52 46.96
CA VAL A 217 28.75 -51.62 47.84
C VAL A 217 27.87 -50.69 46.99
N PRO A 218 26.54 -50.84 47.02
CA PRO A 218 25.62 -49.79 46.55
C PRO A 218 25.61 -48.62 47.53
N PHE A 219 25.68 -47.42 46.98
CA PHE A 219 25.33 -46.17 47.68
C PHE A 219 23.87 -45.78 47.37
N LYS A 220 23.29 -44.91 48.21
CA LYS A 220 21.98 -44.30 47.90
C LYS A 220 22.05 -43.22 46.81
N GLN A 221 23.21 -42.58 46.63
CA GLN A 221 23.41 -41.57 45.59
C GLN A 221 24.67 -41.86 44.75
N VAL A 222 24.64 -41.45 43.49
CA VAL A 222 25.77 -41.58 42.56
C VAL A 222 26.90 -40.58 42.90
N GLY A 223 26.57 -39.43 43.50
CA GLY A 223 27.55 -38.46 44.00
C GLY A 223 28.43 -39.04 45.11
N ASP A 224 27.82 -39.69 46.10
CA ASP A 224 28.51 -40.40 47.19
C ASP A 224 29.50 -41.46 46.66
N ALA A 225 29.02 -42.26 45.69
CA ALA A 225 29.81 -43.28 45.02
C ALA A 225 31.00 -42.68 44.25
N PHE A 226 30.78 -41.56 43.55
CA PHE A 226 31.84 -40.81 42.87
C PHE A 226 32.85 -40.23 43.85
N ALA A 227 32.41 -39.66 44.97
CA ALA A 227 33.29 -39.13 46.02
C ALA A 227 34.20 -40.23 46.61
N ALA A 228 33.65 -41.42 46.87
CA ALA A 228 34.43 -42.58 47.30
C ALA A 228 35.45 -43.03 46.22
N VAL A 229 35.06 -43.07 44.95
CA VAL A 229 35.98 -43.39 43.82
C VAL A 229 37.08 -42.32 43.67
N CYS A 230 36.77 -41.03 43.83
CA CYS A 230 37.77 -39.96 43.80
C CYS A 230 38.74 -40.00 44.99
N ALA A 231 38.32 -40.56 46.13
CA ALA A 231 39.16 -40.74 47.31
C ALA A 231 40.01 -42.03 47.31
N SER A 232 39.85 -42.89 46.28
CA SER A 232 40.68 -44.09 46.05
C SER A 232 42.17 -43.78 46.22
N LYS A 233 42.86 -44.55 47.07
CA LYS A 233 44.30 -44.42 47.36
C LYS A 233 44.76 -43.08 47.96
N ARG A 234 43.85 -42.17 48.36
CA ARG A 234 44.23 -40.89 49.00
C ARG A 234 44.53 -41.05 50.49
N ALA A 235 45.49 -40.27 50.99
CA ALA A 235 46.03 -40.43 52.33
C ALA A 235 45.18 -39.86 53.47
N GLU A 236 44.19 -39.02 53.17
CA GLU A 236 43.53 -38.14 54.17
C GLU A 236 42.28 -38.73 54.83
N ARG A 237 41.68 -39.78 54.24
CA ARG A 237 40.42 -40.40 54.73
C ARG A 237 40.55 -41.91 54.97
N ALA A 238 41.70 -42.36 55.49
CA ALA A 238 42.04 -43.78 55.74
C ALA A 238 42.07 -44.73 54.51
N MET A 239 41.81 -44.25 53.29
CA MET A 239 41.73 -45.06 52.06
C MET A 239 43.09 -45.38 51.37
N ARG A 240 44.23 -45.30 52.08
CA ARG A 240 45.58 -45.44 51.49
C ARG A 240 45.77 -46.72 50.67
N ASP A 241 45.38 -47.85 51.25
CA ASP A 241 45.52 -49.18 50.65
C ASP A 241 44.22 -49.72 50.06
N VAL A 242 43.17 -48.88 49.98
CA VAL A 242 41.85 -49.26 49.47
C VAL A 242 41.70 -48.76 48.04
N GLU A 243 41.72 -49.70 47.09
CA GLU A 243 41.41 -49.41 45.69
C GLU A 243 39.89 -49.41 45.50
N VAL A 244 39.33 -48.22 45.32
CA VAL A 244 37.93 -47.97 44.98
C VAL A 244 37.79 -47.88 43.45
N SER A 245 36.79 -48.54 42.87
CA SER A 245 36.54 -48.62 41.43
C SER A 245 35.05 -48.88 41.14
N TRP A 246 34.52 -48.47 39.99
CA TRP A 246 33.13 -48.77 39.61
C TRP A 246 32.88 -50.27 39.43
N ALA A 247 31.69 -50.78 39.80
CA ALA A 247 31.40 -52.22 39.75
C ALA A 247 31.47 -52.81 38.34
N GLN A 248 30.90 -52.10 37.35
CA GLN A 248 30.96 -52.45 35.93
C GLN A 248 32.36 -52.19 35.30
N GLY A 249 33.28 -51.52 36.00
CA GLY A 249 34.58 -51.10 35.47
C GLY A 249 34.54 -49.89 34.53
N LYS A 250 33.36 -49.48 34.05
CA LYS A 250 33.09 -48.20 33.40
C LYS A 250 32.55 -47.18 34.41
N GLU A 251 32.74 -45.90 34.11
CA GLU A 251 32.07 -44.80 34.83
C GLU A 251 30.64 -44.62 34.32
N PRO A 252 29.62 -44.45 35.19
CA PRO A 252 28.24 -44.18 34.81
C PRO A 252 28.06 -43.01 33.84
N GLU A 253 27.13 -43.15 32.90
CA GLU A 253 26.89 -42.17 31.84
C GLU A 253 26.41 -40.82 32.40
N LEU A 254 25.64 -40.84 33.50
CA LEU A 254 25.25 -39.63 34.23
C LEU A 254 26.47 -38.83 34.73
N ILE A 255 27.56 -39.48 35.15
CA ILE A 255 28.77 -38.80 35.65
C ILE A 255 29.57 -38.22 34.48
N ALA A 256 29.65 -38.94 33.35
CA ALA A 256 30.24 -38.41 32.12
C ALA A 256 29.46 -37.18 31.61
N TRP A 257 28.13 -37.23 31.67
CA TRP A 257 27.25 -36.10 31.37
C TRP A 257 27.42 -34.93 32.35
N LEU A 258 27.47 -35.17 33.67
CA LEU A 258 27.73 -34.11 34.67
C LEU A 258 29.12 -33.46 34.48
N LYS A 259 30.12 -34.20 34.01
CA LYS A 259 31.44 -33.66 33.62
C LYS A 259 31.34 -32.81 32.36
N LYS A 260 30.64 -33.27 31.32
CA LYS A 260 30.38 -32.52 30.08
C LYS A 260 29.66 -31.20 30.37
N MET A 261 28.71 -31.22 31.31
CA MET A 261 27.96 -30.04 31.79
C MET A 261 28.73 -29.18 32.80
N GLY A 262 30.02 -29.45 33.06
CA GLY A 262 30.86 -28.69 33.99
C GLY A 262 30.53 -28.86 35.49
N LYS A 263 29.42 -29.51 35.84
CA LYS A 263 28.87 -29.60 37.21
C LYS A 263 29.73 -30.42 38.19
N LEU A 264 30.79 -31.08 37.72
CA LEU A 264 31.76 -31.82 38.54
C LEU A 264 33.19 -31.19 38.54
N GLY A 265 33.37 -30.00 37.98
CA GLY A 265 34.65 -29.27 37.99
C GLY A 265 34.59 -28.02 38.86
N GLY A 266 35.17 -28.09 40.08
CA GLY A 266 35.05 -27.01 41.07
C GLY A 266 36.23 -26.91 42.05
N THR A 267 37.44 -26.71 41.53
CA THR A 267 38.59 -26.30 42.38
C THR A 267 38.54 -24.79 42.64
N THR A 268 38.63 -24.42 43.91
CA THR A 268 38.55 -23.05 44.45
C THR A 268 39.52 -22.05 43.80
N VAL A 269 38.97 -21.01 43.14
CA VAL A 269 39.51 -19.64 43.14
C VAL A 269 38.34 -18.66 43.27
N GLU A 270 38.61 -17.54 43.93
CA GLU A 270 37.71 -16.56 44.54
C GLU A 270 36.66 -15.90 43.62
N SER A 271 35.54 -15.54 44.25
CA SER A 271 34.58 -14.59 43.70
C SER A 271 35.18 -13.18 43.63
N SER A 272 35.13 -12.56 42.46
CA SER A 272 35.25 -11.11 42.31
C SER A 272 33.99 -10.57 41.65
N GLY A 273 33.01 -10.18 42.47
CA GLY A 273 31.72 -9.72 42.01
C GLY A 273 31.77 -8.30 41.46
N ASN A 274 31.60 -8.13 40.15
CA ASN A 274 31.42 -6.81 39.54
C ASN A 274 29.92 -6.52 39.38
N ALA A 275 29.31 -5.92 40.40
CA ALA A 275 27.87 -5.65 40.43
C ALA A 275 27.49 -4.54 39.42
N SER A 276 26.51 -4.83 38.56
CA SER A 276 25.94 -3.86 37.62
C SER A 276 25.22 -2.73 38.37
N LYS A 277 25.72 -1.50 38.22
CA LYS A 277 25.09 -0.30 38.78
C LYS A 277 23.87 0.11 37.94
N THR A 278 22.69 -0.28 38.38
CA THR A 278 21.48 0.49 38.08
C THR A 278 21.37 1.67 39.06
N PRO A 279 21.00 2.87 38.59
CA PRO A 279 20.32 3.86 39.40
C PRO A 279 18.83 3.81 39.08
N SER A 280 18.02 3.30 40.01
CA SER A 280 16.60 3.62 40.03
C SER A 280 16.43 5.08 40.42
N ASN A 281 15.52 5.79 39.76
CA ASN A 281 14.91 6.99 40.35
C ASN A 281 13.48 7.13 39.82
N ALA A 282 12.55 7.52 40.69
CA ALA A 282 11.12 7.42 40.41
C ALA A 282 10.42 8.79 40.44
N SER A 283 9.40 8.91 39.58
CA SER A 283 8.17 9.68 39.77
C SER A 283 8.24 11.08 40.39
N VAL A 284 8.00 12.11 39.56
CA VAL A 284 7.08 13.21 39.92
C VAL A 284 6.12 13.47 38.76
N LEU A 285 4.82 13.54 39.07
CA LEU A 285 3.76 13.92 38.15
C LEU A 285 3.64 15.44 38.03
N SER A 286 3.20 15.95 36.88
CA SER A 286 2.47 17.22 36.80
C SER A 286 1.60 17.25 35.54
N GLN A 287 0.33 17.63 35.71
CA GLN A 287 -0.69 17.74 34.65
C GLN A 287 -1.12 19.21 34.47
N PRO A 288 -1.83 19.56 33.38
CA PRO A 288 -2.11 20.95 33.02
C PRO A 288 -3.41 21.50 33.64
N PRO A 289 -3.67 22.81 33.52
CA PRO A 289 -5.01 23.38 33.44
C PRO A 289 -5.40 23.73 31.99
N ALA A 290 -6.71 23.93 31.76
CA ALA A 290 -7.29 24.23 30.45
C ALA A 290 -8.29 25.43 30.54
N SER A 291 -9.02 25.69 29.44
CA SER A 291 -10.01 26.77 29.23
C SER A 291 -9.40 28.18 29.03
N SER A 292 -10.03 29.14 28.34
CA SER A 292 -11.38 29.23 27.75
C SER A 292 -11.42 30.12 26.48
N ALA A 293 -12.58 30.22 25.80
CA ALA A 293 -12.85 31.11 24.65
C ALA A 293 -14.38 31.37 24.52
N PRO A 294 -14.89 32.31 23.70
CA PRO A 294 -14.21 33.34 22.88
C PRO A 294 -14.38 34.76 23.51
N PRO A 295 -15.17 35.78 23.08
CA PRO A 295 -16.04 36.03 21.90
C PRO A 295 -15.78 37.33 21.08
N THR A 296 -16.27 37.35 19.83
CA THR A 296 -16.74 38.50 19.00
C THR A 296 -15.90 39.77 18.72
N SER A 297 -15.94 40.22 17.45
CA SER A 297 -15.65 41.57 16.92
C SER A 297 -14.17 42.03 16.92
N ALA A 298 -13.73 42.99 16.09
CA ALA A 298 -14.13 43.39 14.72
C ALA A 298 -13.07 44.36 14.12
N PHE A 299 -13.12 44.53 12.79
CA PHE A 299 -12.72 45.71 12.02
C PHE A 299 -11.22 46.15 11.88
N SER A 300 -10.86 46.33 10.60
CA SER A 300 -9.98 47.38 10.04
C SER A 300 -8.50 47.53 10.45
N SER A 301 -7.63 47.37 9.45
CA SER A 301 -6.36 48.09 9.33
C SER A 301 -6.08 48.56 7.89
N PHE A 302 -7.06 49.24 7.26
CA PHE A 302 -6.78 50.03 6.06
C PHE A 302 -5.96 51.29 6.44
N PRO A 303 -4.81 51.57 5.79
CA PRO A 303 -4.21 52.89 5.84
C PRO A 303 -5.02 53.84 4.96
N SER A 304 -5.53 54.93 5.53
CA SER A 304 -6.20 56.00 4.79
C SER A 304 -5.47 57.32 4.99
N VAL A 305 -5.00 57.91 3.89
CA VAL A 305 -4.62 59.31 3.81
C VAL A 305 -5.38 59.92 2.63
N LEU A 306 -6.07 61.01 2.92
CA LEU A 306 -6.99 61.77 2.05
C LEU A 306 -6.26 63.01 1.46
N PRO A 307 -6.91 63.93 0.71
CA PRO A 307 -8.23 63.87 0.03
C PRO A 307 -8.17 64.32 -1.46
N GLY A 308 -9.34 64.28 -2.13
CA GLY A 308 -9.73 65.35 -3.08
C GLY A 308 -10.00 64.94 -4.53
N GLY A 309 -11.17 65.33 -5.04
CA GLY A 309 -11.56 65.14 -6.45
C GLY A 309 -12.93 64.48 -6.59
N SER A 310 -13.96 65.27 -6.89
CA SER A 310 -15.32 64.81 -7.15
C SER A 310 -15.56 64.57 -8.63
N GLU A 311 -16.04 63.38 -9.01
CA GLU A 311 -17.08 63.20 -10.05
C GLU A 311 -17.59 61.76 -10.09
N ILE A 312 -18.86 61.56 -10.47
CA ILE A 312 -19.50 60.25 -10.59
C ILE A 312 -20.07 60.07 -12.00
N PRO A 313 -19.58 59.06 -12.73
CA PRO A 313 -20.38 58.36 -13.73
C PRO A 313 -20.76 56.96 -13.22
N SER A 314 -22.05 56.66 -13.16
CA SER A 314 -22.52 55.30 -12.87
C SER A 314 -22.30 54.39 -14.09
N ALA A 315 -21.55 53.30 -13.92
CA ALA A 315 -21.24 52.36 -14.99
C ALA A 315 -21.40 50.91 -14.52
N ASN A 316 -22.45 50.24 -14.97
CA ASN A 316 -22.66 48.81 -14.74
C ASN A 316 -21.65 47.99 -15.56
N PRO A 317 -20.82 47.11 -14.96
CA PRO A 317 -19.94 46.20 -15.70
C PRO A 317 -20.73 44.96 -16.18
N SER A 318 -21.60 45.14 -17.18
CA SER A 318 -22.26 44.02 -17.85
C SER A 318 -21.31 43.33 -18.84
N THR A 319 -20.85 42.13 -18.48
CA THR A 319 -20.46 41.05 -19.41
C THR A 319 -19.32 41.36 -20.40
N GLY A 320 -18.07 41.37 -19.89
CA GLY A 320 -16.87 41.17 -20.72
C GLY A 320 -16.52 39.68 -20.85
N ILE A 321 -16.54 39.11 -22.06
CA ILE A 321 -16.28 37.67 -22.28
C ILE A 321 -14.77 37.39 -22.41
N THR A 322 -14.16 36.92 -21.32
CA THR A 322 -12.91 36.13 -21.36
C THR A 322 -13.06 34.94 -20.42
N GLY A 323 -13.26 33.74 -20.98
CA GLY A 323 -13.79 32.56 -20.28
C GLY A 323 -12.82 31.80 -19.37
N LEU A 324 -12.19 32.49 -18.41
CA LEU A 324 -11.56 31.91 -17.22
C LEU A 324 -11.84 32.83 -16.04
N ASP A 325 -12.57 32.34 -15.03
CA ASP A 325 -12.85 33.11 -13.83
C ASP A 325 -11.53 33.52 -13.15
N TYR A 326 -11.42 34.78 -12.72
CA TYR A 326 -10.18 35.33 -12.14
C TYR A 326 -9.67 34.49 -10.95
N GLU A 327 -10.59 33.96 -10.15
CA GLU A 327 -10.33 33.01 -9.07
C GLU A 327 -9.71 31.70 -9.59
N SER A 328 -10.27 31.10 -10.65
CA SER A 328 -9.76 29.86 -11.26
C SER A 328 -8.33 30.02 -11.79
N LEU A 329 -8.03 31.16 -12.41
CA LEU A 329 -6.71 31.50 -12.95
C LEU A 329 -5.70 31.74 -11.81
N THR A 330 -6.14 32.38 -10.73
CA THR A 330 -5.35 32.58 -9.51
C THR A 330 -5.02 31.27 -8.81
N LEU A 331 -6.02 30.39 -8.61
CA LEU A 331 -5.84 29.05 -8.04
C LEU A 331 -4.94 28.16 -8.92
N MET A 332 -5.05 28.26 -10.25
CA MET A 332 -4.15 27.55 -11.18
C MET A 332 -2.69 27.95 -10.98
N ARG A 333 -2.40 29.27 -10.89
CA ARG A 333 -1.04 29.77 -10.62
C ARG A 333 -0.51 29.31 -9.27
N LEU A 334 -1.35 29.34 -8.23
CA LEU A 334 -0.99 28.90 -6.88
C LEU A 334 -0.57 27.43 -6.86
N ARG A 335 -1.37 26.57 -7.51
CA ARG A 335 -1.12 25.12 -7.64
C ARG A 335 0.08 24.79 -8.55
N GLN A 336 0.40 25.65 -9.51
CA GLN A 336 1.63 25.54 -10.31
C GLN A 336 2.88 25.91 -9.50
N ALA A 337 2.82 26.97 -8.70
CA ALA A 337 3.91 27.38 -7.82
C ALA A 337 4.19 26.34 -6.71
N GLU A 338 3.15 25.74 -6.13
CA GLU A 338 3.25 24.62 -5.19
C GLU A 338 3.97 23.41 -5.80
N ARG A 339 3.58 22.98 -7.02
CA ARG A 339 4.25 21.89 -7.74
C ARG A 339 5.71 22.19 -8.04
N ALA A 340 6.01 23.38 -8.57
CA ALA A 340 7.39 23.78 -8.87
C ALA A 340 8.28 23.92 -7.61
N ARG A 341 7.68 24.15 -6.43
CA ARG A 341 8.38 24.05 -5.14
C ARG A 341 8.69 22.60 -4.81
N LEU A 342 7.70 21.71 -4.83
CA LEU A 342 7.88 20.29 -4.48
C LEU A 342 8.87 19.60 -5.43
N GLU A 343 8.82 19.91 -6.72
CA GLU A 343 9.75 19.40 -7.75
C GLU A 343 11.21 19.79 -7.44
N ARG A 344 11.45 21.03 -7.02
CA ARG A 344 12.79 21.47 -6.55
C ARG A 344 13.20 20.78 -5.25
N GLU A 345 12.27 20.60 -4.32
CA GLU A 345 12.51 19.92 -3.03
C GLU A 345 12.78 18.41 -3.18
N ILE A 346 12.38 17.81 -4.31
CA ILE A 346 12.73 16.44 -4.70
C ILE A 346 14.13 16.43 -5.33
N LEU A 347 14.37 17.27 -6.34
CA LEU A 347 15.68 17.36 -7.00
C LEU A 347 16.82 17.73 -6.03
N GLU A 348 16.54 18.55 -5.02
CA GLU A 348 17.52 18.90 -3.97
C GLU A 348 17.80 17.75 -3.00
N ARG A 349 16.85 16.81 -2.80
CA ARG A 349 17.10 15.56 -2.05
C ARG A 349 17.87 14.55 -2.90
N GLU A 350 17.48 14.35 -4.16
CA GLU A 350 18.18 13.46 -5.10
C GLU A 350 19.65 13.88 -5.28
N ALA A 351 19.93 15.19 -5.28
CA ALA A 351 21.28 15.76 -5.31
C ALA A 351 22.03 15.76 -3.95
N GLN A 352 21.39 15.34 -2.86
CA GLN A 352 22.01 15.10 -1.54
C GLN A 352 22.21 13.61 -1.24
N GLU A 353 21.52 12.72 -1.96
CA GLU A 353 21.66 11.27 -1.90
C GLU A 353 22.63 10.70 -2.97
N SER A 354 23.19 11.56 -3.84
CA SER A 354 24.14 11.22 -4.92
C SER A 354 25.58 11.68 -4.64
#